data_AF-A0A920AC54-F1
#
_entry.id   AF-A0A920AC54-F1
#
_cell.length_a   1.000
_cell.length_b   1.000
_cell.length_c   1.000
_cell.angle_alpha   90.00
_cell.angle_beta   90.00
_cell.angle_gamma   90.00
#
_symmetry.space_group_name_H-M   'P 1'
#
loop_
_entity.id
_entity.type
_entity.pdbx_description
1 polymer ?
#
loop_
_entity_poly.entity_id
_entity_poly.type
_entity_poly.pdbx_seq_one_letter_code
_entity_poly.pdbx_strand_id
1 'polypeptide(L)'
;MLTINIHYVEPSRASFLTGMYTNQTKITRNNMNLRNSVPDVITLGQRFRQQGYQSVRIGKMFHYDNPSAIGTSGNDDIYSWDQTINPYGRDKIEEYKINTLTPRKYGGTLSWLAADGTDEEQTDGIGSSEAIKMLDQFTIVKLHFF
;
A
#
# COMPACT_ATOMS: atom_id res chain seq x y z
N MET A 1 -23.95 -3.68 16.71
CA MET A 1 -22.82 -2.74 16.80
C MET A 1 -21.57 -3.52 16.42
N LEU A 2 -21.10 -3.41 15.17
CA LEU A 2 -19.90 -4.12 14.72
C LEU A 2 -18.69 -3.22 15.00
N THR A 3 -18.00 -3.47 16.10
CA THR A 3 -16.79 -2.73 16.45
C THR A 3 -15.66 -3.24 15.56
N ILE A 4 -15.29 -2.46 14.55
CA ILE A 4 -14.09 -2.71 13.75
C ILE A 4 -12.90 -2.24 14.60
N ASN A 5 -12.46 -3.09 15.53
CA ASN A 5 -11.29 -2.87 16.36
C ASN A 5 -10.13 -3.69 15.76
N ILE A 6 -9.51 -3.18 14.69
CA ILE A 6 -8.39 -3.86 14.02
C ILE A 6 -7.09 -3.14 14.38
N HIS A 7 -6.38 -3.71 15.36
CA HIS A 7 -4.95 -3.49 15.59
C HIS A 7 -4.06 -4.08 14.46
N TYR A 8 -4.66 -4.54 13.35
CA TYR A 8 -3.98 -5.20 12.23
C TYR A 8 -4.48 -4.62 10.91
N VAL A 9 -3.58 -3.97 10.16
CA VAL A 9 -3.89 -3.29 8.89
C VAL A 9 -3.99 -4.29 7.74
N GLU A 10 -3.31 -5.44 7.84
CA GLU A 10 -3.27 -6.45 6.81
C GLU A 10 -4.58 -7.25 6.63
N PRO A 11 -5.22 -7.77 7.71
CA PRO A 11 -6.53 -8.40 7.59
C PRO A 11 -7.58 -7.50 6.93
N SER A 12 -7.56 -6.20 7.25
CA SER A 12 -8.49 -5.23 6.69
C SER A 12 -8.30 -5.03 5.20
N ARG A 13 -7.06 -4.80 4.75
CA ARG A 13 -6.74 -4.57 3.34
C ARG A 13 -6.97 -5.82 2.50
N ALA A 14 -6.54 -6.97 3.01
CA ALA A 14 -6.80 -8.25 2.35
C ALA A 14 -8.30 -8.52 2.21
N SER A 15 -9.08 -8.26 3.26
CA SER A 15 -10.53 -8.40 3.22
C SER A 15 -11.17 -7.50 2.16
N PHE A 16 -10.84 -6.21 2.18
CA PHE A 16 -11.37 -5.25 1.22
C PHE A 16 -11.00 -5.59 -0.24
N LEU A 17 -9.72 -5.88 -0.49
CA LEU A 17 -9.21 -6.11 -1.85
C LEU A 17 -9.60 -7.48 -2.42
N THR A 18 -10.17 -8.38 -1.62
CA THR A 18 -10.65 -9.70 -2.08
C THR A 18 -12.17 -9.85 -1.97
N GLY A 19 -12.84 -8.97 -1.23
CA GLY A 19 -14.26 -9.12 -0.86
C GLY A 19 -14.53 -10.26 0.13
N MET A 20 -13.49 -10.87 0.71
CA MET A 20 -13.60 -12.01 1.63
C MET A 20 -13.41 -11.57 3.07
N TYR A 21 -14.21 -12.09 3.99
CA TYR A 21 -14.01 -11.87 5.41
C TYR A 21 -12.66 -12.45 5.89
N THR A 22 -12.11 -11.93 6.98
CA THR A 22 -10.82 -12.36 7.54
C THR A 22 -10.79 -13.84 7.93
N ASN A 23 -11.93 -14.41 8.32
CA ASN A 23 -12.06 -15.85 8.58
C ASN A 23 -11.96 -16.70 7.30
N GLN A 24 -12.34 -16.16 6.15
CA GLN A 24 -12.24 -16.83 4.84
C GLN A 24 -10.83 -16.68 4.26
N THR A 25 -10.22 -15.48 4.35
CA THR A 25 -8.84 -15.26 3.91
C THR A 25 -7.81 -15.90 4.84
N LYS A 26 -8.19 -16.17 6.10
CA LYS A 26 -7.33 -16.65 7.20
C LYS A 26 -6.20 -15.69 7.58
N ILE A 27 -6.17 -14.50 6.99
CA ILE A 27 -5.22 -13.44 7.34
C ILE A 27 -5.73 -12.76 8.60
N THR A 28 -5.07 -13.06 9.72
CA THR A 28 -5.45 -12.57 11.05
C THR A 28 -4.36 -11.75 11.73
N ARG A 29 -3.17 -11.65 11.11
CA ARG A 29 -2.00 -10.91 11.58
C ARG A 29 -1.35 -10.21 10.37
N ASN A 30 -0.40 -9.33 10.65
CA ASN A 30 0.45 -8.77 9.60
C ASN A 30 1.52 -9.81 9.17
N ASN A 31 2.08 -9.63 7.98
CA ASN A 31 3.10 -10.42 7.30
C ASN A 31 2.67 -11.85 6.91
N MET A 32 1.42 -12.00 6.51
CA MET A 32 0.83 -13.20 5.93
C MET A 32 0.59 -13.02 4.43
N ASN A 33 1.26 -13.80 3.59
CA ASN A 33 1.05 -13.72 2.16
C ASN A 33 -0.38 -14.20 1.77
N LEU A 34 -1.08 -13.38 0.98
CA LEU A 34 -2.45 -13.64 0.54
C LEU A 34 -2.57 -14.95 -0.24
N ARG A 35 -1.68 -15.15 -1.21
CA ARG A 35 -1.72 -16.29 -2.11
C ARG A 35 -1.27 -17.58 -1.44
N ASN A 36 -0.50 -17.50 -0.34
CA ASN A 36 -0.25 -18.69 0.49
C ASN A 36 -1.51 -19.16 1.22
N SER A 37 -2.44 -18.24 1.55
CA SER A 37 -3.65 -18.56 2.30
C SER A 37 -4.84 -18.90 1.39
N VAL A 38 -4.98 -18.17 0.28
CA VAL A 38 -6.00 -18.36 -0.75
C VAL A 38 -5.35 -18.21 -2.13
N PRO A 39 -4.74 -19.27 -2.69
CA PRO A 39 -3.95 -19.19 -3.92
C PRO A 39 -4.69 -18.58 -5.11
N ASP A 40 -5.93 -19.02 -5.33
CA ASP A 40 -6.71 -18.69 -6.53
C ASP A 40 -7.65 -17.49 -6.35
N VAL A 41 -7.46 -16.68 -5.29
CA VAL A 41 -8.34 -15.53 -5.03
C VAL A 41 -8.32 -14.53 -6.18
N ILE A 42 -9.46 -13.99 -6.59
CA ILE A 42 -9.45 -12.86 -7.54
C ILE A 42 -9.56 -11.58 -6.73
N THR A 43 -8.51 -10.76 -6.78
CA THR A 43 -8.51 -9.46 -6.12
C THR A 43 -9.29 -8.44 -6.96
N LEU A 44 -9.67 -7.33 -6.33
CA LEU A 44 -10.37 -6.23 -6.98
C LEU A 44 -9.57 -5.70 -8.17
N GLY A 45 -8.28 -5.44 -7.99
CA GLY A 45 -7.39 -5.01 -9.08
C GLY A 45 -7.32 -6.05 -10.20
N GLN A 46 -7.11 -7.33 -9.86
CA GLN A 46 -7.10 -8.41 -10.86
C GLN A 46 -8.42 -8.50 -11.62
N ARG A 47 -9.57 -8.25 -10.97
CA ARG A 47 -10.88 -8.24 -11.61
C ARG A 47 -11.00 -7.11 -12.62
N PHE A 48 -10.54 -5.91 -12.30
CA PHE A 48 -10.51 -4.78 -13.24
C PHE A 48 -9.64 -5.08 -14.46
N ARG A 49 -8.44 -5.66 -14.26
CA ARG A 49 -7.56 -6.10 -15.36
C ARG A 49 -8.25 -7.06 -16.31
N GLN A 50 -8.94 -8.07 -15.76
CA GLN A 50 -9.71 -9.04 -16.56
C GLN A 50 -10.84 -8.39 -17.37
N GLN A 51 -11.29 -7.19 -17.01
CA GLN A 51 -12.30 -6.42 -17.74
C GLN A 51 -11.69 -5.33 -18.64
N GLY A 52 -10.38 -5.37 -18.88
CA GLY A 52 -9.70 -4.46 -19.81
C GLY A 52 -9.33 -3.10 -19.23
N TYR A 53 -9.39 -2.92 -17.91
CA TYR A 53 -8.91 -1.71 -17.25
C TYR A 53 -7.39 -1.82 -17.02
N GLN A 54 -6.70 -0.68 -17.08
CA GLN A 54 -5.33 -0.57 -16.58
C GLN A 54 -5.36 -0.44 -15.06
N SER A 55 -4.86 -1.44 -14.35
CA SER A 55 -4.84 -1.46 -12.88
C SER A 55 -3.49 -0.95 -12.37
N VAL A 56 -3.46 0.21 -11.73
CA VAL A 56 -2.22 0.86 -11.30
C VAL A 56 -2.19 1.09 -9.81
N ARG A 57 -1.07 0.72 -9.20
CA ARG A 57 -0.88 0.82 -7.76
C ARG A 57 0.19 1.83 -7.42
N ILE A 58 -0.18 2.87 -6.68
CA ILE A 58 0.73 3.91 -6.20
C ILE A 58 0.81 3.84 -4.68
N GLY A 59 2.02 3.68 -4.15
CA GLY A 59 2.22 3.47 -2.72
C GLY A 59 1.51 2.22 -2.19
N LYS A 60 1.15 2.21 -0.91
CA LYS A 60 0.81 0.96 -0.22
C LYS A 60 -0.67 0.58 -0.35
N MET A 61 -0.98 -0.46 -1.14
CA MET A 61 -2.33 -1.04 -1.26
C MET A 61 -2.52 -2.31 -0.43
N PHE A 62 -1.76 -3.38 -0.67
CA PHE A 62 -1.65 -4.49 0.27
C PHE A 62 -0.72 -4.11 1.44
N HIS A 63 -0.87 -4.79 2.58
CA HIS A 63 0.03 -4.53 3.71
C HIS A 63 1.36 -5.25 3.53
N TYR A 64 2.44 -4.57 3.91
CA TYR A 64 3.80 -5.08 4.00
C TYR A 64 4.58 -4.19 4.98
N ASP A 65 5.74 -4.64 5.47
CA ASP A 65 6.45 -4.08 6.65
C ASP A 65 6.82 -2.59 6.56
N ASN A 66 5.93 -1.67 6.96
CA ASN A 66 6.28 -0.25 7.11
C ASN A 66 6.84 0.04 8.51
N PRO A 67 7.84 0.93 8.63
CA PRO A 67 8.42 1.75 7.56
C PRO A 67 9.58 1.08 6.80
N SER A 68 10.02 -0.11 7.17
CA SER A 68 11.18 -0.81 6.60
C SER A 68 11.11 -1.01 5.08
N ALA A 69 9.91 -1.24 4.53
CA ALA A 69 9.66 -1.60 3.15
C ALA A 69 9.05 -0.46 2.30
N ILE A 70 9.03 0.78 2.81
CA ILE A 70 8.67 1.97 2.01
C ILE A 70 9.57 2.02 0.77
N GLY A 71 9.00 2.33 -0.40
CA GLY A 71 9.71 2.29 -1.69
C GLY A 71 9.87 0.91 -2.32
N THR A 72 9.29 -0.15 -1.74
CA THR A 72 9.34 -1.50 -2.32
C THR A 72 7.95 -2.09 -2.51
N SER A 73 7.86 -3.13 -3.34
CA SER A 73 6.63 -3.92 -3.51
C SER A 73 6.39 -4.93 -2.38
N GLY A 74 7.31 -5.10 -1.42
CA GLY A 74 7.11 -5.96 -0.24
C GLY A 74 6.39 -7.30 -0.51
N ASN A 75 5.31 -7.55 0.24
CA ASN A 75 4.40 -8.70 0.10
C ASN A 75 3.14 -8.38 -0.74
N ASP A 76 3.25 -7.45 -1.68
CA ASP A 76 2.15 -7.07 -2.57
C ASP A 76 1.73 -8.22 -3.52
N ASP A 77 0.55 -8.12 -4.11
CA ASP A 77 0.02 -9.13 -5.04
C ASP A 77 0.29 -8.75 -6.49
N ILE A 78 1.33 -9.33 -7.10
CA ILE A 78 1.75 -9.03 -8.48
C ILE A 78 0.65 -9.27 -9.53
N TYR A 79 -0.33 -10.13 -9.23
CA TYR A 79 -1.43 -10.41 -10.14
C TYR A 79 -2.52 -9.32 -10.14
N SER A 80 -2.49 -8.42 -9.16
CA SER A 80 -3.48 -7.35 -9.01
C SER A 80 -3.22 -6.15 -9.94
N TRP A 81 -1.98 -5.94 -10.38
CA TRP A 81 -1.55 -4.66 -10.95
C TRP A 81 -0.87 -4.85 -12.32
N ASP A 82 -1.13 -3.95 -13.26
CA ASP A 82 -0.34 -3.81 -14.50
C ASP A 82 0.91 -2.96 -14.27
N GLN A 83 0.81 -1.95 -13.41
CA GLN A 83 1.92 -1.07 -13.03
C GLN A 83 1.94 -0.84 -11.52
N THR A 84 3.15 -0.81 -10.96
CA THR A 84 3.39 -0.47 -9.56
C THR A 84 4.37 0.69 -9.47
N ILE A 85 4.00 1.73 -8.74
CA ILE A 85 4.85 2.89 -8.44
C ILE A 85 5.07 2.89 -6.95
N ASN A 86 6.33 2.79 -6.52
CA ASN A 86 6.73 2.76 -5.12
C ASN A 86 7.39 4.10 -4.72
N PRO A 87 6.62 5.08 -4.21
CA PRO A 87 7.20 6.33 -3.74
C PRO A 87 8.21 6.08 -2.62
N TYR A 88 9.29 6.85 -2.65
CA TYR A 88 10.36 6.83 -1.66
C TYR A 88 10.86 8.25 -1.49
N GLY A 89 10.39 8.92 -0.44
CA GLY A 89 10.65 10.33 -0.18
C GLY A 89 11.71 10.59 0.88
N ARG A 90 11.88 11.88 1.17
CA ARG A 90 12.78 12.42 2.17
C ARG A 90 12.52 11.84 3.55
N ASP A 91 11.26 11.68 3.95
CA ASP A 91 10.86 11.03 5.21
C ASP A 91 11.47 9.64 5.39
N LYS A 92 11.73 8.91 4.29
CA LYS A 92 12.42 7.63 4.34
C LYS A 92 13.94 7.75 4.26
N ILE A 93 14.46 8.66 3.44
CA ILE A 93 15.91 8.97 3.36
C ILE A 93 16.44 9.44 4.72
N GLU A 94 15.66 10.28 5.40
CA GLU A 94 15.98 10.92 6.67
C GLU A 94 15.38 10.20 7.87
N GLU A 95 14.98 8.92 7.72
CA GLU A 95 14.41 8.11 8.79
C GLU A 95 15.33 8.07 10.04
N TYR A 96 16.64 8.23 9.85
CA TYR A 96 17.63 8.30 10.93
C TYR A 96 17.50 9.55 11.83
N LYS A 97 16.79 10.59 11.39
CA LYS A 97 16.50 11.81 12.17
C LYS A 97 15.28 11.65 13.09
N ILE A 98 14.51 10.57 12.93
CA ILE A 98 13.26 10.37 13.67
C ILE A 98 13.56 10.20 15.17
N ASN A 99 12.89 11.01 15.99
CA ASN A 99 12.84 10.79 17.43
C ASN A 99 11.92 9.62 17.73
N THR A 100 12.35 8.69 18.57
CA THR A 100 11.53 7.53 18.98
C THR A 100 11.83 7.12 20.41
N LEU A 101 10.80 6.64 21.11
CA LEU A 101 10.96 6.05 22.45
C LEU A 101 11.72 4.72 22.44
N THR A 102 11.81 4.04 21.30
CA THR A 102 12.57 2.78 21.19
C THR A 102 13.44 2.83 19.93
N PRO A 103 14.77 2.82 20.07
CA PRO A 103 15.69 2.94 18.94
C PRO A 103 15.32 1.98 17.80
N ARG A 104 15.21 2.54 16.58
CA ARG A 104 14.88 1.80 15.35
C ARG A 104 13.51 1.10 15.33
N LYS A 105 12.58 1.48 16.23
CA LYS A 105 11.17 1.08 16.15
C LYS A 105 10.30 2.32 15.96
N TYR A 106 9.65 2.38 14.80
CA TYR A 106 8.85 3.54 14.41
C TYR A 106 7.36 3.21 14.25
N GLY A 107 7.02 1.95 13.95
CA GLY A 107 5.63 1.49 13.88
C GLY A 107 5.10 1.09 15.26
N GLY A 108 3.97 1.67 15.69
CA GLY A 108 3.33 1.37 16.98
C GLY A 108 4.07 1.91 18.21
N THR A 109 5.21 2.56 18.01
CA THR A 109 5.97 3.29 19.04
C THR A 109 5.83 4.78 18.79
N LEU A 110 5.61 5.59 19.84
CA LEU A 110 5.59 7.04 19.71
C LEU A 110 6.92 7.52 19.09
N SER A 111 6.81 8.06 17.87
CA SER A 111 7.93 8.54 17.07
C SER A 111 7.51 9.80 16.31
N TRP A 112 8.41 10.77 16.15
CA TRP A 112 8.10 12.03 15.49
C TRP A 112 9.34 12.69 14.88
N LEU A 113 9.10 13.47 13.85
CA LEU A 113 10.07 14.35 13.21
C LEU A 113 9.28 15.52 12.60
N ALA A 114 9.63 16.74 12.95
CA ALA A 114 9.23 17.90 12.15
C ALA A 114 10.16 17.94 10.94
N ALA A 115 9.75 17.29 9.86
CA ALA A 115 10.57 17.14 8.66
C ALA A 115 10.67 18.47 7.91
N ASP A 116 11.88 18.82 7.49
CA ASP A 116 12.11 19.90 6.54
C ASP A 116 11.74 19.46 5.12
N GLY A 117 11.66 20.43 4.20
CA GLY A 117 11.38 20.20 2.79
C GLY A 117 9.95 20.53 2.38
N THR A 118 9.66 20.29 1.12
CA THR A 118 8.34 20.48 0.48
C THR A 118 7.52 19.20 0.52
N ASP A 119 6.21 19.31 0.29
CA ASP A 119 5.32 18.17 0.23
C ASP A 119 5.75 17.19 -0.87
N GLU A 120 6.18 17.68 -2.04
CA GLU A 120 6.62 16.88 -3.18
C GLU A 120 7.90 16.07 -2.92
N GLU A 121 8.64 16.38 -1.85
CA GLU A 121 9.79 15.60 -1.43
C GLU A 121 9.41 14.46 -0.47
N GLN A 122 8.23 14.49 0.13
CA GLN A 122 7.76 13.45 1.04
C GLN A 122 7.12 12.28 0.28
N THR A 123 7.16 11.07 0.85
CA THR A 123 6.68 9.84 0.19
C THR A 123 5.23 9.95 -0.30
N ASP A 124 4.36 10.59 0.47
CA ASP A 124 2.94 10.80 0.13
C ASP A 124 2.73 11.90 -0.91
N GLY A 125 3.51 12.99 -0.88
CA GLY A 125 3.47 14.02 -1.92
C GLY A 125 4.03 13.53 -3.26
N ILE A 126 5.07 12.70 -3.25
CA ILE A 126 5.55 11.98 -4.44
C ILE A 126 4.44 11.06 -4.95
N GLY A 127 3.82 10.26 -4.08
CA GLY A 127 2.70 9.40 -4.47
C GLY A 127 1.54 10.16 -5.09
N SER A 128 1.18 11.32 -4.52
CA SER A 128 0.14 12.20 -5.05
C SER A 128 0.50 12.76 -6.43
N SER A 129 1.75 13.20 -6.60
CA SER A 129 2.26 13.69 -7.88
C SER A 129 2.25 12.62 -8.97
N GLU A 130 2.65 11.39 -8.64
CA GLU A 130 2.57 10.25 -9.55
C GLU A 130 1.12 9.90 -9.92
N ALA A 131 0.19 10.01 -8.98
CA ALA A 131 -1.24 9.81 -9.27
C ALA A 131 -1.76 10.83 -10.28
N ILE A 132 -1.42 12.12 -10.13
CA ILE A 132 -1.80 13.16 -11.09
C ILE A 132 -1.22 12.84 -12.48
N LYS A 133 0.07 12.48 -12.56
CA LYS A 133 0.71 12.11 -13.84
C LYS A 133 0.00 10.95 -14.52
N MET A 134 -0.36 9.91 -13.77
CA MET A 134 -1.08 8.75 -14.32
C MET A 134 -2.47 9.14 -14.82
N LEU A 135 -3.20 9.95 -14.06
CA LEU A 135 -4.51 10.47 -14.47
C LEU A 135 -4.40 11.25 -15.78
N ASP A 136 -3.44 12.18 -15.88
CA ASP A 136 -3.19 12.96 -17.10
C ASP A 136 -2.88 12.03 -18.28
N GLN A 137 -2.02 11.04 -18.09
CA GLN A 137 -1.71 10.06 -19.14
C GLN A 137 -2.96 9.31 -19.60
N PHE A 138 -3.78 8.81 -18.67
CA PHE A 138 -5.00 8.08 -19.01
C PHE A 138 -6.03 8.92 -19.76
N THR A 139 -6.10 10.24 -19.49
CA THR A 139 -6.98 11.13 -20.27
C THR A 139 -6.54 11.26 -21.74
N ILE A 140 -5.22 11.26 -22.00
CA ILE A 140 -4.66 11.37 -23.34
C ILE A 140 -4.88 10.07 -24.12
N VAL A 141 -4.56 8.92 -23.51
CA VAL A 141 -4.66 7.61 -24.19
C VAL A 141 -6.09 7.04 -24.21
N LYS A 142 -7.02 7.64 -23.45
CA LYS A 142 -8.43 7.21 -23.32
C LYS A 142 -8.59 5.76 -22.86
N LEU A 143 -7.77 5.33 -21.90
CA LEU A 143 -7.89 4.02 -21.27
C LEU A 143 -8.76 4.10 -20.02
N HIS A 144 -9.56 3.05 -19.78
CA HIS A 144 -10.20 2.86 -18.49
C HIS A 144 -9.14 2.43 -17.48
N PHE A 145 -9.17 3.00 -16.28
CA PHE A 145 -8.16 2.76 -15.25
C PHE A 145 -8.80 2.41 -13.90
N PHE A 146 -8.05 1.67 -13.10
CA PHE A 146 -8.34 1.34 -11.70
C PHE A 146 -7.13 1.70 -10.85
#